data_AF-A0A9X0AE48-F1
#
_entry.id   AF-A0A9X0AE48-F1
#
_cell.length_a   1.000
_cell.length_b   1.000
_cell.length_c   1.000
_cell.angle_alpha   90.00
_cell.angle_beta   90.00
_cell.angle_gamma   90.00
#
_symmetry.space_group_name_H-M   'P 1'
#
loop_
_entity.id
_entity.type
_entity.pdbx_description
1 polymer ?
#
loop_
_entity_poly.entity_id
_entity_poly.type
_entity_poly.pdbx_seq_one_letter_code
_entity_poly.pdbx_strand_id
1 'polypeptide(L)'
;MFFGHLRNFTYPHHLIDLAFLVSDSKDNTLSLLSQLLEQLQADQDPKQPYGEISIIEKDFGQKVNQDVESRHGFAAQASRRKLMAQARNWLLSAALRPYHSWVYWRDVDVETAPFTILEDLMRHNKDVIVPNVWRPLPDWLGGEQPYDLNSWQESETALALADTLDEDAVIVEGYAEYATWRPHLAYLRDPYGDPDMEMDIDGVGGVSILAKAKVFRSGVHFPAFSFEKHAETEGFGKMAKRMKFSVVGLPHYTIWHLYEPSVDDIRHMEEMEQERIARENEEKEKAERTKKMKDQFDDPSPQWEKDKNVIADEALKEKKEMEKAEAKAKEDDDAEKAPGSKAEENKPKDKVQ
;
A
#
# COMPACT_ATOMS: atom_id res chain seq x y z
N MET A 1 -2.23 6.82 12.89
CA MET A 1 -0.92 6.74 12.19
C MET A 1 0.04 7.84 12.66
N PHE A 2 -0.08 9.10 12.20
CA PHE A 2 0.89 10.21 12.39
C PHE A 2 1.69 10.21 13.71
N PHE A 3 1.05 10.34 14.87
CA PHE A 3 1.72 10.39 16.19
C PHE A 3 2.54 9.14 16.55
N GLY A 4 2.25 7.98 15.96
CA GLY A 4 3.07 6.78 16.10
C GLY A 4 4.47 6.97 15.50
N HIS A 5 4.58 7.70 14.40
CA HIS A 5 5.88 8.05 13.82
C HIS A 5 6.67 9.00 14.72
N LEU A 6 6.01 10.00 15.32
CA LEU A 6 6.66 10.93 16.25
C LEU A 6 7.17 10.23 17.51
N ARG A 7 6.58 9.10 17.91
CA ARG A 7 7.06 8.30 19.05
C ARG A 7 8.20 7.35 18.69
N ASN A 8 8.35 7.03 17.40
CA ASN A 8 9.26 6.01 16.90
C ASN A 8 10.53 6.56 16.23
N PHE A 9 10.65 7.87 15.99
CA PHE A 9 11.87 8.45 15.38
C PHE A 9 13.12 8.07 16.18
N THR A 10 14.20 7.72 15.46
CA THR A 10 15.48 7.37 16.09
C THR A 10 16.33 8.59 16.43
N TYR A 11 16.16 9.70 15.70
CA TYR A 11 16.83 10.96 16.00
C TYR A 11 16.37 11.51 17.35
N PRO A 12 17.26 11.97 18.25
CA PRO A 12 16.87 12.32 19.62
C PRO A 12 15.80 13.43 19.69
N HIS A 13 14.62 13.14 20.24
CA HIS A 13 13.47 14.06 20.22
C HIS A 13 13.76 15.43 20.87
N HIS A 14 14.61 15.48 21.90
CA HIS A 14 15.04 16.73 22.54
C HIS A 14 15.90 17.65 21.64
N LEU A 15 16.27 17.20 20.43
CA LEU A 15 16.93 17.98 19.37
C LEU A 15 15.98 18.35 18.22
N ILE A 16 14.69 17.99 18.35
CA ILE A 16 13.62 18.28 17.39
C ILE A 16 12.63 19.24 18.06
N ASP A 17 12.37 20.36 17.40
CA ASP A 17 11.26 21.25 17.76
C ASP A 17 10.10 20.97 16.78
N LEU A 18 8.89 20.78 17.31
CA LEU A 18 7.69 20.55 16.49
C LEU A 18 6.91 21.86 16.33
N ALA A 19 6.47 22.15 15.10
CA ALA A 19 5.64 23.29 14.81
C ALA A 19 4.48 22.90 13.89
N PHE A 20 3.26 23.19 14.33
CA PHE A 20 2.02 22.91 13.60
C PHE A 20 1.31 24.22 13.26
N LEU A 21 0.66 24.26 12.09
CA LEU A 21 -0.28 25.33 11.75
C LEU A 21 -1.66 24.74 11.45
N VAL A 22 -2.69 25.28 12.10
CA VAL A 22 -4.10 24.95 11.88
C VAL A 22 -4.79 26.16 11.25
N SER A 23 -5.49 25.97 10.13
CA SER A 23 -6.10 27.02 9.30
C SER A 23 -7.49 26.60 8.83
N ASP A 24 -8.46 27.50 8.91
CA ASP A 24 -9.81 27.38 8.36
C ASP A 24 -10.58 26.12 8.84
N SER A 25 -10.15 25.53 9.96
CA SER A 25 -10.71 24.30 10.55
C SER A 25 -12.10 24.53 11.16
N LYS A 26 -12.93 23.47 11.13
CA LYS A 26 -14.34 23.49 11.58
C LYS A 26 -14.71 22.25 12.39
N ASP A 27 -13.71 21.49 12.80
CA ASP A 27 -13.84 20.21 13.52
C ASP A 27 -12.99 20.26 14.81
N ASN A 28 -12.71 19.09 15.39
CA ASN A 28 -11.96 18.98 16.64
C ASN A 28 -10.42 18.91 16.46
N THR A 29 -9.88 19.17 15.26
CA THR A 29 -8.44 19.04 14.95
C THR A 29 -7.55 19.76 15.96
N LEU A 30 -7.82 21.04 16.28
CA LEU A 30 -7.00 21.81 17.22
C LEU A 30 -7.00 21.20 18.63
N SER A 31 -8.18 20.84 19.15
CA SER A 31 -8.31 20.23 20.48
C SER A 31 -7.65 18.85 20.57
N LEU A 32 -7.80 18.03 19.52
CA LEU A 32 -7.19 16.71 19.43
C LEU A 32 -5.66 16.81 19.30
N LEU A 33 -5.17 17.74 18.49
CA LEU A 33 -3.74 18.04 18.32
C LEU A 33 -3.09 18.42 19.66
N SER A 34 -3.68 19.36 20.39
CA SER A 34 -3.20 19.77 21.72
C SER A 34 -3.19 18.60 22.70
N GLN A 35 -4.29 17.84 22.81
CA GLN A 35 -4.39 16.69 23.72
C GLN A 35 -3.33 15.61 23.43
N LEU A 36 -3.05 15.32 22.15
CA LEU A 36 -2.06 14.32 21.75
C LEU A 36 -0.61 14.82 21.95
N LEU A 37 -0.35 16.12 21.83
CA LEU A 37 0.96 16.71 22.12
C LEU A 37 1.22 16.83 23.63
N GLU A 38 0.21 17.14 24.43
CA GLU A 38 0.28 17.06 25.90
C GLU A 38 0.61 15.63 26.36
N GLN A 39 -0.05 14.61 25.79
CA GLN A 39 0.24 13.19 26.04
C GLN A 39 1.61 12.72 25.50
N LEU A 40 2.24 13.48 24.60
CA LEU A 40 3.59 13.20 24.09
C LEU A 40 4.66 13.81 25.01
N GLN A 41 4.44 15.04 25.51
CA GLN A 41 5.36 15.70 26.45
C GLN A 41 5.25 15.17 27.88
N ALA A 42 4.11 14.59 28.26
CA ALA A 42 3.88 13.97 29.58
C ALA A 42 4.28 12.49 29.67
N ASP A 43 5.09 11.98 28.72
CA ASP A 43 5.56 10.60 28.72
C ASP A 43 6.52 10.29 29.88
N GLN A 44 6.65 9.01 30.23
CA GLN A 44 7.49 8.54 31.33
C GLN A 44 8.93 8.22 30.89
N ASP A 45 9.18 7.94 29.60
CA ASP A 45 10.55 7.85 29.07
C ASP A 45 11.08 9.26 28.81
N PRO A 46 12.14 9.74 29.50
CA PRO A 46 12.71 11.06 29.28
C PRO A 46 13.32 11.27 27.89
N LYS A 47 13.34 10.26 27.01
CA LYS A 47 13.68 10.38 25.59
C LYS A 47 12.50 10.72 24.68
N GLN A 48 11.26 10.49 25.11
CA GLN A 48 10.06 10.69 24.29
C GLN A 48 9.65 12.16 24.13
N PRO A 49 9.81 13.06 25.12
CA PRO A 49 9.53 14.48 24.95
C PRO A 49 10.43 15.18 23.92
N TYR A 50 9.81 16.06 23.15
CA TYR A 50 10.43 16.97 22.18
C TYR A 50 10.93 18.26 22.84
N GLY A 51 11.79 19.02 22.13
CA GLY A 51 12.41 20.26 22.63
C GLY A 51 11.39 21.39 22.86
N GLU A 52 11.08 22.14 21.80
CA GLU A 52 9.97 23.09 21.75
C GLU A 52 8.78 22.48 20.99
N ILE A 53 7.55 22.73 21.43
CA ILE A 53 6.33 22.44 20.65
C ILE A 53 5.52 23.72 20.50
N SER A 54 5.29 24.12 19.25
CA SER A 54 4.47 25.28 18.86
C SER A 54 3.23 24.84 18.10
N ILE A 55 2.05 25.30 18.51
CA ILE A 55 0.79 25.18 17.77
C ILE A 55 0.36 26.59 17.37
N ILE A 56 0.16 26.83 16.08
CA ILE A 56 -0.21 28.12 15.52
C ILE A 56 -1.59 28.00 14.88
N GLU A 57 -2.59 28.65 15.48
CA GLU A 57 -3.90 28.82 14.86
C GLU A 57 -3.87 30.09 13.99
N LYS A 58 -4.10 29.94 12.68
CA LYS A 58 -4.25 31.06 11.77
C LYS A 58 -5.01 30.67 10.49
N ASP A 59 -6.14 31.32 10.29
CA ASP A 59 -6.87 31.27 9.02
C ASP A 59 -6.17 32.07 7.90
N PHE A 60 -6.36 31.59 6.67
CA PHE A 60 -6.02 32.30 5.44
C PHE A 60 -7.25 32.58 4.57
N GLY A 61 -8.45 32.18 5.01
CA GLY A 61 -9.72 32.52 4.36
C GLY A 61 -9.97 31.68 3.11
N GLN A 62 -9.61 30.40 3.14
CA GLN A 62 -9.74 29.50 2.00
C GLN A 62 -11.22 29.33 1.64
N LYS A 63 -11.64 29.92 0.52
CA LYS A 63 -13.03 29.86 0.03
C LYS A 63 -13.35 28.46 -0.49
N VAL A 64 -13.81 27.60 0.43
CA VAL A 64 -14.31 26.25 0.13
C VAL A 64 -15.66 26.37 -0.61
N ASN A 65 -15.60 26.64 -1.91
CA ASN A 65 -16.73 26.44 -2.81
C ASN A 65 -17.13 24.94 -2.79
N GLN A 66 -18.42 24.66 -2.87
CA GLN A 66 -18.95 23.30 -2.69
C GLN A 66 -18.95 22.46 -3.98
N ASP A 67 -18.89 23.10 -5.17
CA ASP A 67 -18.76 22.38 -6.44
C ASP A 67 -17.39 21.68 -6.56
N VAL A 68 -17.43 20.36 -6.74
CA VAL A 68 -16.24 19.52 -6.93
C VAL A 68 -15.55 19.87 -8.26
N GLU A 69 -16.32 20.08 -9.33
CA GLU A 69 -15.80 20.49 -10.64
C GLU A 69 -15.01 21.82 -10.54
N SER A 70 -15.48 22.77 -9.72
CA SER A 70 -14.79 24.03 -9.49
C SER A 70 -13.47 23.90 -8.70
N ARG A 71 -13.24 22.78 -8.01
CA ARG A 71 -11.98 22.52 -7.25
C ARG A 71 -10.88 21.92 -8.12
N HIS A 72 -11.26 21.12 -9.12
CA HIS A 72 -10.30 20.45 -9.99
C HIS A 72 -9.91 21.25 -11.23
N GLY A 73 -10.69 22.24 -11.65
CA GLY A 73 -10.32 23.11 -12.78
C GLY A 73 -8.98 23.81 -12.58
N PHE A 74 -8.10 23.73 -13.58
CA PHE A 74 -6.70 24.21 -13.58
C PHE A 74 -6.48 25.57 -12.88
N ALA A 75 -7.31 26.58 -13.20
CA ALA A 75 -7.20 27.93 -12.65
C ALA A 75 -7.39 28.02 -11.12
N ALA A 76 -8.14 27.09 -10.51
CA ALA A 76 -8.33 27.05 -9.06
C ALA A 76 -7.08 26.54 -8.32
N GLN A 77 -6.35 25.59 -8.90
CA GLN A 77 -5.15 24.99 -8.29
C GLN A 77 -4.02 26.01 -8.11
N ALA A 78 -3.82 26.90 -9.09
CA ALA A 78 -2.86 28.01 -8.98
C ALA A 78 -3.15 28.90 -7.75
N SER A 79 -4.42 29.20 -7.49
CA SER A 79 -4.86 29.98 -6.33
C SER A 79 -4.67 29.23 -5.02
N ARG A 80 -4.99 27.92 -5.00
CA ARG A 80 -4.76 27.04 -3.84
C ARG A 80 -3.28 26.95 -3.46
N ARG A 81 -2.38 26.73 -4.42
CA ARG A 81 -0.92 26.70 -4.17
C ARG A 81 -0.42 28.03 -3.62
N LYS A 82 -0.82 29.16 -4.23
CA LYS A 82 -0.46 30.50 -3.73
C LYS A 82 -0.93 30.73 -2.27
N LEU A 83 -2.06 30.17 -1.83
CA LEU A 83 -2.54 30.23 -0.44
C LEU A 83 -1.80 29.27 0.50
N MET A 84 -1.57 28.01 0.11
CA MET A 84 -0.77 27.05 0.89
C MET A 84 0.67 27.54 1.11
N ALA A 85 1.25 28.22 0.13
CA ALA A 85 2.55 28.88 0.27
C ALA A 85 2.56 29.95 1.38
N GLN A 86 1.47 30.71 1.54
CA GLN A 86 1.35 31.68 2.64
C GLN A 86 1.30 30.99 4.00
N ALA A 87 0.59 29.86 4.10
CA ALA A 87 0.53 29.04 5.32
C ALA A 87 1.91 28.45 5.68
N ARG A 88 2.58 27.76 4.73
CA ARG A 88 3.94 27.22 4.95
C ARG A 88 4.94 28.33 5.32
N ASN A 89 4.90 29.49 4.65
CA ASN A 89 5.77 30.64 4.99
C ASN A 89 5.49 31.23 6.38
N TRP A 90 4.23 31.29 6.81
CA TRP A 90 3.88 31.80 8.14
C TRP A 90 4.37 30.87 9.24
N LEU A 91 4.14 29.56 9.08
CA LEU A 91 4.65 28.52 9.98
C LEU A 91 6.18 28.59 10.06
N LEU A 92 6.88 28.64 8.91
CA LEU A 92 8.32 28.81 8.84
C LEU A 92 8.81 30.05 9.61
N SER A 93 8.19 31.20 9.37
CA SER A 93 8.60 32.50 9.94
C SER A 93 8.39 32.58 11.46
N ALA A 94 7.37 31.88 11.97
CA ALA A 94 7.06 31.83 13.40
C ALA A 94 7.84 30.74 14.15
N ALA A 95 8.16 29.62 13.48
CA ALA A 95 8.83 28.47 14.09
C ALA A 95 10.36 28.51 14.00
N LEU A 96 10.94 29.05 12.92
CA LEU A 96 12.39 28.96 12.69
C LEU A 96 13.20 29.74 13.74
N ARG A 97 14.15 29.07 14.39
CA ARG A 97 15.04 29.63 15.42
C ARG A 97 16.47 29.77 14.89
N PRO A 98 17.31 30.65 15.48
CA PRO A 98 18.72 30.78 15.06
C PRO A 98 19.55 29.51 15.21
N TYR A 99 19.21 28.65 16.18
CA TYR A 99 19.93 27.41 16.49
C TYR A 99 19.53 26.21 15.63
N HIS A 100 18.42 26.27 14.89
CA HIS A 100 18.02 25.19 13.98
C HIS A 100 19.05 25.00 12.87
N SER A 101 19.49 23.75 12.65
CA SER A 101 20.42 23.38 11.57
C SER A 101 19.70 22.87 10.32
N TRP A 102 18.55 22.24 10.50
CA TRP A 102 17.68 21.68 9.48
C TRP A 102 16.22 22.11 9.75
N VAL A 103 15.38 22.02 8.72
CA VAL A 103 13.93 22.09 8.79
C VAL A 103 13.39 20.88 8.03
N TYR A 104 12.49 20.13 8.66
CA TYR A 104 11.82 18.99 8.03
C TYR A 104 10.34 19.31 7.85
N TRP A 105 9.92 19.47 6.60
CA TRP A 105 8.51 19.56 6.23
C TRP A 105 7.95 18.16 6.08
N ARG A 106 6.74 17.95 6.60
CA ARG A 106 6.01 16.69 6.49
C ARG A 106 4.52 16.97 6.56
N ASP A 107 3.78 16.43 5.60
CA ASP A 107 2.32 16.50 5.64
C ASP A 107 1.75 15.40 6.59
N VAL A 108 0.56 15.60 7.15
CA VAL A 108 0.05 14.86 8.33
C VAL A 108 -0.52 13.46 8.03
N ASP A 109 -0.72 13.22 6.73
CA ASP A 109 -1.34 12.09 6.04
C ASP A 109 -0.31 11.05 5.57
N VAL A 110 0.98 11.23 5.85
CA VAL A 110 2.01 10.20 5.63
C VAL A 110 1.76 8.98 6.54
N GLU A 111 1.26 7.90 5.94
CA GLU A 111 0.83 6.65 6.57
C GLU A 111 1.99 5.80 7.08
N THR A 112 3.09 5.66 6.32
CA THR A 112 4.33 5.06 6.82
C THR A 112 5.58 5.75 6.25
N ALA A 113 6.64 5.78 7.06
CA ALA A 113 7.98 6.21 6.68
C ALA A 113 9.02 5.52 7.60
N PRO A 114 10.28 5.30 7.16
CA PRO A 114 11.31 4.76 8.03
C PRO A 114 11.54 5.64 9.27
N PHE A 115 11.78 5.02 10.41
CA PHE A 115 11.99 5.72 11.69
C PHE A 115 13.30 6.53 11.73
N THR A 116 14.24 6.17 10.85
CA THR A 116 15.54 6.81 10.61
C THR A 116 15.50 7.93 9.57
N ILE A 117 14.32 8.34 9.07
CA ILE A 117 14.20 9.27 7.93
C ILE A 117 14.93 10.61 8.10
N LEU A 118 15.10 11.09 9.33
CA LEU A 118 15.86 12.31 9.59
C LEU A 118 17.36 12.06 9.33
N GLU A 119 17.93 11.01 9.91
CA GLU A 119 19.31 10.58 9.70
C GLU A 119 19.58 10.18 8.24
N ASP A 120 18.67 9.40 7.66
CA ASP A 120 18.76 8.85 6.30
C ASP A 120 18.77 9.95 5.24
N LEU A 121 18.04 11.06 5.45
CA LEU A 121 18.08 12.22 4.58
C LEU A 121 19.25 13.17 4.93
N MET A 122 19.61 13.33 6.21
CA MET A 122 20.71 14.21 6.64
C MET A 122 22.08 13.74 6.14
N ARG A 123 22.33 12.42 6.09
CA ARG A 123 23.64 11.86 5.69
C ARG A 123 24.06 12.24 4.26
N HIS A 124 23.11 12.44 3.34
CA HIS A 124 23.37 12.92 1.97
C HIS A 124 23.93 14.35 1.93
N ASN A 125 23.77 15.11 3.02
CA ASN A 125 24.34 16.44 3.20
C ASN A 125 24.00 17.42 2.05
N LYS A 126 22.83 17.27 1.42
CA LYS A 126 22.29 18.22 0.44
C LYS A 126 21.67 19.43 1.13
N ASP A 127 21.42 20.50 0.39
CA ASP A 127 20.81 21.70 0.93
C ASP A 127 19.28 21.59 0.98
N VAL A 128 18.69 20.91 0.00
CA VAL A 128 17.30 20.42 -0.04
C VAL A 128 17.32 18.98 -0.54
N ILE A 129 16.59 18.08 0.14
CA ILE A 129 16.41 16.68 -0.28
C ILE A 129 14.98 16.19 -0.01
N VAL A 130 14.44 15.38 -0.92
CA VAL A 130 13.13 14.72 -0.79
C VAL A 130 13.24 13.20 -1.02
N PRO A 131 12.45 12.39 -0.29
CA PRO A 131 12.23 10.99 -0.62
C PRO A 131 11.27 10.85 -1.81
N ASN A 132 11.13 9.65 -2.36
CA ASN A 132 10.02 9.31 -3.23
C ASN A 132 8.73 9.10 -2.41
N VAL A 133 7.57 9.44 -2.97
CA VAL A 133 6.27 9.38 -2.28
C VAL A 133 5.27 8.59 -3.12
N TRP A 134 4.87 7.45 -2.58
CA TRP A 134 3.88 6.55 -3.17
C TRP A 134 2.66 6.47 -2.24
N ARG A 135 1.55 5.91 -2.74
CA ARG A 135 0.39 5.52 -1.93
C ARG A 135 0.17 4.02 -2.08
N PRO A 136 -0.19 3.31 -1.00
CA PRO A 136 -0.70 1.95 -1.15
C PRO A 136 -2.04 2.03 -1.88
N LEU A 137 -2.44 0.91 -2.45
CA LEU A 137 -3.76 0.70 -3.00
C LEU A 137 -4.28 -0.66 -2.53
N PRO A 138 -5.60 -0.87 -2.57
CA PRO A 138 -6.13 -2.21 -2.55
C PRO A 138 -5.73 -3.00 -3.80
N ASP A 139 -5.67 -4.34 -3.68
CA ASP A 139 -5.19 -5.23 -4.75
C ASP A 139 -5.94 -5.05 -6.09
N TRP A 140 -7.25 -4.77 -6.05
CA TRP A 140 -8.08 -4.58 -7.25
C TRP A 140 -7.77 -3.29 -8.03
N LEU A 141 -7.06 -2.33 -7.42
CA LEU A 141 -6.54 -1.14 -8.10
C LEU A 141 -5.04 -1.26 -8.46
N GLY A 142 -4.40 -2.38 -8.13
CA GLY A 142 -2.98 -2.64 -8.44
C GLY A 142 -2.01 -2.56 -7.25
N GLY A 143 -2.49 -2.48 -6.01
CA GLY A 143 -1.68 -2.64 -4.79
C GLY A 143 -0.77 -1.46 -4.38
N GLU A 144 -0.21 -0.72 -5.34
CA GLU A 144 0.59 0.48 -5.09
C GLU A 144 0.57 1.43 -6.30
N GLN A 145 0.70 2.75 -6.08
CA GLN A 145 0.94 3.70 -7.18
C GLN A 145 1.74 4.95 -6.73
N PRO A 146 2.40 5.64 -7.68
CA PRO A 146 2.89 7.02 -7.50
C PRO A 146 1.86 7.95 -6.83
N TYR A 147 2.36 8.84 -5.95
CA TYR A 147 1.54 9.88 -5.33
C TYR A 147 2.04 11.29 -5.68
N ASP A 148 3.27 11.63 -5.31
CA ASP A 148 3.77 13.02 -5.41
C ASP A 148 4.43 13.30 -6.77
N LEU A 149 3.65 13.85 -7.70
CA LEU A 149 4.14 14.26 -9.03
C LEU A 149 4.84 15.63 -9.03
N ASN A 150 4.94 16.32 -7.89
CA ASN A 150 5.54 17.67 -7.80
C ASN A 150 7.08 17.65 -7.67
N SER A 151 7.66 16.48 -7.40
CA SER A 151 9.12 16.28 -7.40
C SER A 151 9.55 15.83 -8.80
N TRP A 152 10.25 16.69 -9.55
CA TRP A 152 10.59 16.46 -10.96
C TRP A 152 11.86 17.23 -11.38
N GLN A 153 12.55 16.76 -12.42
CA GLN A 153 13.62 17.50 -13.09
C GLN A 153 13.07 18.24 -14.32
N GLU A 154 13.60 19.42 -14.62
CA GLU A 154 13.08 20.31 -15.67
C GLU A 154 13.25 19.74 -17.09
N SER A 155 12.38 20.12 -18.03
CA SER A 155 12.44 19.69 -19.44
C SER A 155 12.51 20.88 -20.41
N GLU A 156 13.14 20.68 -21.58
CA GLU A 156 13.17 21.71 -22.63
C GLU A 156 11.76 22.08 -23.12
N THR A 157 10.83 21.10 -23.19
CA THR A 157 9.44 21.33 -23.59
C THR A 157 8.67 22.15 -22.54
N ALA A 158 8.90 21.91 -21.26
CA ALA A 158 8.28 22.67 -20.17
C ALA A 158 8.81 24.10 -20.08
N LEU A 159 10.10 24.32 -20.37
CA LEU A 159 10.68 25.66 -20.50
C LEU A 159 10.11 26.41 -21.71
N ALA A 160 10.05 25.77 -22.88
CA ALA A 160 9.46 26.36 -24.08
C ALA A 160 7.97 26.68 -23.90
N LEU A 161 7.22 25.83 -23.17
CA LEU A 161 5.85 26.13 -22.76
C LEU A 161 5.80 27.33 -21.81
N ALA A 162 6.63 27.34 -20.76
CA ALA A 162 6.66 28.41 -19.77
C ALA A 162 6.90 29.81 -20.39
N ASP A 163 7.75 29.90 -21.42
CA ASP A 163 8.00 31.15 -22.16
C ASP A 163 6.77 31.66 -22.96
N THR A 164 5.76 30.82 -23.20
CA THR A 164 4.50 31.23 -23.88
C THR A 164 3.39 31.71 -22.94
N LEU A 165 3.55 31.54 -21.62
CA LEU A 165 2.51 31.84 -20.63
C LEU A 165 2.66 33.26 -20.04
N ASP A 166 1.53 33.87 -19.62
CA ASP A 166 1.51 35.15 -18.89
C ASP A 166 2.33 35.11 -17.60
N GLU A 167 2.84 36.26 -17.14
CA GLU A 167 3.74 36.35 -15.98
C GLU A 167 3.16 35.69 -14.71
N ASP A 168 1.88 35.93 -14.42
CA ASP A 168 1.18 35.42 -13.23
C ASP A 168 0.73 33.96 -13.31
N ALA A 169 0.84 33.33 -14.49
CA ALA A 169 0.42 31.96 -14.74
C ALA A 169 1.26 30.97 -13.92
N VAL A 170 0.65 29.88 -13.48
CA VAL A 170 1.29 28.81 -12.71
C VAL A 170 0.97 27.48 -13.39
N ILE A 171 2.02 26.79 -13.86
CA ILE A 171 2.00 25.38 -14.26
C ILE A 171 1.78 24.56 -12.98
N VAL A 172 0.94 23.54 -13.08
CA VAL A 172 0.60 22.61 -12.00
C VAL A 172 0.73 21.20 -12.57
N GLU A 173 1.67 20.42 -12.06
CA GLU A 173 1.88 19.06 -12.58
C GLU A 173 0.74 18.10 -12.26
N GLY A 174 0.64 17.04 -13.06
CA GLY A 174 -0.44 16.04 -13.00
C GLY A 174 -1.73 16.44 -13.73
N TYR A 175 -1.72 17.57 -14.46
CA TYR A 175 -2.86 18.08 -15.21
C TYR A 175 -2.67 17.96 -16.72
N ALA A 176 -3.70 17.45 -17.41
CA ALA A 176 -3.63 17.10 -18.84
C ALA A 176 -3.59 18.34 -19.77
N GLU A 177 -3.92 19.52 -19.25
CA GLU A 177 -3.91 20.80 -19.94
C GLU A 177 -2.51 21.18 -20.48
N TYR A 178 -1.43 20.74 -19.82
CA TYR A 178 -0.06 21.04 -20.22
C TYR A 178 0.81 19.77 -20.32
N ALA A 179 1.23 19.44 -21.54
CA ALA A 179 2.18 18.36 -21.80
C ALA A 179 3.62 18.81 -21.49
N THR A 180 4.02 18.76 -20.22
CA THR A 180 5.32 19.25 -19.73
C THR A 180 6.48 18.28 -20.00
N TRP A 181 6.20 16.97 -20.17
CA TRP A 181 7.19 15.92 -20.44
C TRP A 181 8.36 15.88 -19.45
N ARG A 182 8.11 16.25 -18.19
CA ARG A 182 9.12 16.22 -17.13
C ARG A 182 9.31 14.79 -16.59
N PRO A 183 10.54 14.35 -16.31
CA PRO A 183 10.78 13.15 -15.52
C PRO A 183 10.42 13.42 -14.05
N HIS A 184 9.26 12.91 -13.61
CA HIS A 184 8.83 12.95 -12.21
C HIS A 184 9.51 11.84 -11.41
N LEU A 185 10.00 12.18 -10.21
CA LEU A 185 10.67 11.27 -9.28
C LEU A 185 9.82 10.03 -8.98
N ALA A 186 8.50 10.20 -8.89
CA ALA A 186 7.56 9.13 -8.57
C ALA A 186 7.56 7.97 -9.57
N TYR A 187 7.80 8.22 -10.86
CA TYR A 187 7.86 7.17 -11.90
C TYR A 187 9.24 6.50 -12.01
N LEU A 188 10.23 6.92 -11.23
CA LEU A 188 11.61 6.43 -11.29
C LEU A 188 11.95 5.42 -10.17
N ARG A 189 10.94 4.93 -9.42
CA ARG A 189 11.13 3.91 -8.37
C ARG A 189 11.36 2.52 -8.97
N ASP A 190 12.53 1.95 -8.70
CA ASP A 190 12.75 0.51 -8.72
C ASP A 190 12.70 0.01 -7.25
N PRO A 191 11.80 -0.93 -6.88
CA PRO A 191 11.77 -1.54 -5.55
C PRO A 191 13.06 -2.27 -5.13
N TYR A 192 13.94 -2.58 -6.08
CA TYR A 192 15.26 -3.20 -5.86
C TYR A 192 16.42 -2.22 -6.12
N GLY A 193 16.12 -0.95 -6.42
CA GLY A 193 17.11 0.10 -6.63
C GLY A 193 17.81 0.54 -5.34
N ASP A 194 18.97 1.18 -5.49
CA ASP A 194 19.76 1.68 -4.36
C ASP A 194 19.03 2.85 -3.66
N PRO A 195 18.61 2.74 -2.38
CA PRO A 195 17.97 3.84 -1.66
C PRO A 195 18.89 5.07 -1.48
N ASP A 196 20.20 4.89 -1.65
CA ASP A 196 21.19 5.98 -1.59
C ASP A 196 21.34 6.70 -2.95
N MET A 197 20.67 6.25 -4.01
CA MET A 197 20.73 6.89 -5.33
C MET A 197 20.18 8.32 -5.28
N GLU A 198 20.95 9.27 -5.82
CA GLU A 198 20.62 10.69 -5.86
C GLU A 198 20.27 11.14 -7.28
N MET A 199 19.24 11.98 -7.42
CA MET A 199 18.86 12.64 -8.66
C MET A 199 18.73 14.16 -8.43
N ASP A 200 19.41 14.98 -9.24
CA ASP A 200 19.19 16.44 -9.25
C ASP A 200 17.79 16.75 -9.79
N ILE A 201 16.97 17.47 -9.02
CA ILE A 201 15.59 17.87 -9.37
C ILE A 201 15.43 19.39 -9.35
N ASP A 202 14.34 19.90 -9.91
CA ASP A 202 14.03 21.32 -10.06
C ASP A 202 12.67 21.69 -9.43
N GLY A 203 11.67 20.85 -9.61
CA GLY A 203 10.46 20.81 -8.79
C GLY A 203 10.67 19.96 -7.54
N VAL A 204 10.01 20.35 -6.45
CA VAL A 204 10.03 19.71 -5.13
C VAL A 204 8.59 19.60 -4.67
N GLY A 205 8.18 18.43 -4.17
CA GLY A 205 6.85 18.21 -3.61
C GLY A 205 6.77 18.43 -2.09
N GLY A 206 5.55 18.65 -1.59
CA GLY A 206 5.31 19.12 -0.21
C GLY A 206 5.32 18.05 0.88
N VAL A 207 5.12 16.78 0.52
CA VAL A 207 4.75 15.71 1.48
C VAL A 207 5.89 15.38 2.45
N SER A 208 7.14 15.50 2.01
CA SER A 208 8.33 15.33 2.83
C SER A 208 9.52 16.09 2.23
N ILE A 209 10.05 17.08 2.95
CA ILE A 209 11.22 17.87 2.52
C ILE A 209 12.16 18.06 3.70
N LEU A 210 13.37 17.51 3.63
CA LEU A 210 14.45 17.92 4.53
C LEU A 210 15.28 19.01 3.83
N ALA A 211 15.41 20.17 4.47
CA ALA A 211 16.25 21.25 3.96
C ALA A 211 17.09 21.88 5.07
N LYS A 212 18.34 22.25 4.76
CA LYS A 212 19.21 22.94 5.73
C LYS A 212 18.63 24.30 6.07
N ALA A 213 18.59 24.66 7.34
CA ALA A 213 18.00 25.91 7.80
C ALA A 213 18.70 27.17 7.22
N LYS A 214 19.94 27.04 6.71
CA LYS A 214 20.62 28.10 5.93
C LYS A 214 19.89 28.49 4.65
N VAL A 215 19.13 27.58 4.03
CA VAL A 215 18.40 27.80 2.76
C VAL A 215 17.33 28.86 2.99
N PHE A 216 16.46 28.63 3.99
CA PHE A 216 15.44 29.57 4.43
C PHE A 216 16.05 30.89 4.96
N ARG A 217 17.10 30.81 5.80
CA ARG A 217 17.81 32.01 6.29
C ARG A 217 18.53 32.82 5.21
N SER A 218 18.68 32.29 3.99
CA SER A 218 19.21 33.04 2.83
C SER A 218 18.12 33.73 2.00
N GLY A 219 16.83 33.49 2.28
CA GLY A 219 15.70 34.09 1.57
C GLY A 219 14.89 33.13 0.69
N VAL A 220 15.30 31.85 0.58
CA VAL A 220 14.50 30.84 -0.13
C VAL A 220 13.25 30.52 0.68
N HIS A 221 12.08 30.54 0.04
CA HIS A 221 10.78 30.35 0.69
C HIS A 221 9.79 29.74 -0.32
N PHE A 222 8.56 29.45 0.11
CA PHE A 222 7.50 28.93 -0.77
C PHE A 222 6.83 30.10 -1.52
N PRO A 223 6.92 30.24 -2.85
CA PRO A 223 6.40 31.43 -3.51
C PRO A 223 4.86 31.50 -3.47
N ALA A 224 4.33 32.54 -2.83
CA ALA A 224 2.90 32.85 -2.78
C ALA A 224 2.40 33.63 -4.03
N PHE A 225 3.22 33.65 -5.07
CA PHE A 225 3.10 34.35 -6.34
C PHE A 225 3.71 33.44 -7.43
N SER A 226 3.61 33.80 -8.72
CA SER A 226 4.28 33.00 -9.76
C SER A 226 5.78 33.27 -9.76
N PHE A 227 6.57 32.22 -9.49
CA PHE A 227 8.02 32.22 -9.62
C PHE A 227 8.41 31.22 -10.71
N GLU A 228 8.87 31.72 -11.87
CA GLU A 228 9.21 30.90 -13.04
C GLU A 228 8.07 29.95 -13.47
N LYS A 229 6.83 30.46 -13.45
CA LYS A 229 5.57 29.73 -13.69
C LYS A 229 5.22 28.67 -12.65
N HIS A 230 5.79 28.71 -11.45
CA HIS A 230 5.50 27.77 -10.36
C HIS A 230 5.16 28.53 -9.07
N ALA A 231 4.55 27.83 -8.11
CA ALA A 231 4.24 28.39 -6.79
C ALA A 231 4.57 27.36 -5.71
N GLU A 232 4.48 27.77 -4.44
CA GLU A 232 4.55 26.86 -3.29
C GLU A 232 5.82 25.98 -3.29
N THR A 233 5.70 24.65 -3.27
CA THR A 233 6.83 23.71 -3.12
C THR A 233 7.68 23.59 -4.39
N GLU A 234 7.07 23.57 -5.57
CA GLU A 234 7.79 23.60 -6.86
C GLU A 234 8.53 24.93 -7.06
N GLY A 235 7.88 26.04 -6.68
CA GLY A 235 8.51 27.36 -6.70
C GLY A 235 9.68 27.46 -5.71
N PHE A 236 9.60 26.79 -4.55
CA PHE A 236 10.69 26.67 -3.58
C PHE A 236 11.88 25.89 -4.16
N GLY A 237 11.63 24.78 -4.87
CA GLY A 237 12.66 24.00 -5.58
C GLY A 237 13.42 24.85 -6.61
N LYS A 238 12.68 25.53 -7.51
CA LYS A 238 13.29 26.46 -8.49
C LYS A 238 14.07 27.58 -7.82
N MET A 239 13.51 28.20 -6.77
CA MET A 239 14.18 29.29 -6.04
C MET A 239 15.49 28.82 -5.39
N ALA A 240 15.52 27.62 -4.80
CA ALA A 240 16.73 27.01 -4.27
C ALA A 240 17.80 26.78 -5.36
N LYS A 241 17.42 26.21 -6.52
CA LYS A 241 18.34 26.02 -7.67
C LYS A 241 18.87 27.35 -8.21
N ARG A 242 18.04 28.40 -8.31
CA ARG A 242 18.50 29.75 -8.71
C ARG A 242 19.49 30.35 -7.73
N MET A 243 19.25 30.19 -6.43
CA MET A 243 20.17 30.60 -5.35
C MET A 243 21.38 29.67 -5.15
N LYS A 244 21.60 28.71 -6.07
CA LYS A 244 22.76 27.79 -6.11
C LYS A 244 22.85 26.84 -4.92
N PHE A 245 21.71 26.51 -4.31
CA PHE A 245 21.59 25.37 -3.40
C PHE A 245 21.41 24.07 -4.18
N SER A 246 21.91 22.97 -3.61
CA SER A 246 21.64 21.61 -4.11
C SER A 246 20.20 21.20 -3.79
N VAL A 247 19.49 20.62 -4.77
CA VAL A 247 18.10 20.15 -4.64
C VAL A 247 18.02 18.76 -5.27
N VAL A 248 17.79 17.75 -4.43
CA VAL A 248 17.94 16.33 -4.79
C VAL A 248 16.69 15.54 -4.43
N GLY A 249 16.30 14.60 -5.29
CA GLY A 249 15.34 13.54 -4.98
C GLY A 249 16.04 12.20 -4.83
N LEU A 250 15.53 11.34 -3.95
CA LEU A 250 15.92 9.94 -3.84
C LEU A 250 14.83 9.08 -4.52
N PRO A 251 15.01 8.58 -5.76
CA PRO A 251 13.95 7.87 -6.49
C PRO A 251 13.57 6.51 -5.89
N HIS A 252 14.42 5.92 -5.04
CA HIS A 252 14.22 4.57 -4.50
C HIS A 252 13.89 4.57 -3.00
N TYR A 253 14.41 5.54 -2.23
CA TYR A 253 14.00 5.75 -0.85
C TYR A 253 12.54 6.21 -0.80
N THR A 254 11.63 5.32 -0.39
CA THR A 254 10.18 5.51 -0.55
C THR A 254 9.47 5.73 0.80
N ILE A 255 8.60 6.74 0.87
CA ILE A 255 7.59 6.90 1.94
C ILE A 255 6.18 6.75 1.37
N TRP A 256 5.22 6.50 2.27
CA TRP A 256 3.85 6.15 1.92
C TRP A 256 2.86 7.19 2.43
N HIS A 257 2.10 7.79 1.53
CA HIS A 257 0.93 8.62 1.81
C HIS A 257 -0.30 7.73 2.03
N LEU A 258 -1.19 8.12 2.94
CA LEU A 258 -2.46 7.43 3.20
C LEU A 258 -3.30 7.25 1.92
N TYR A 259 -3.91 6.07 1.79
CA TYR A 259 -4.96 5.86 0.79
C TYR A 259 -6.30 6.47 1.26
N GLU A 260 -6.77 7.50 0.56
CA GLU A 260 -8.13 8.02 0.68
C GLU A 260 -9.02 7.39 -0.41
N PRO A 261 -10.00 6.54 -0.06
CA PRO A 261 -10.90 5.92 -1.04
C PRO A 261 -11.87 6.95 -1.66
N SER A 262 -12.10 6.87 -2.96
CA SER A 262 -13.18 7.64 -3.61
C SER A 262 -14.56 7.06 -3.30
N VAL A 263 -15.63 7.79 -3.69
CA VAL A 263 -17.02 7.33 -3.51
C VAL A 263 -17.28 5.99 -4.21
N ASP A 264 -16.64 5.75 -5.36
CA ASP A 264 -16.79 4.50 -6.11
C ASP A 264 -15.92 3.37 -5.54
N ASP A 265 -14.76 3.69 -4.95
CA ASP A 265 -13.96 2.71 -4.20
C ASP A 265 -14.69 2.24 -2.94
N ILE A 266 -15.39 3.15 -2.24
CA ILE A 266 -16.23 2.82 -1.07
C ILE A 266 -17.35 1.85 -1.49
N ARG A 267 -18.07 2.14 -2.57
CA ARG A 267 -19.11 1.25 -3.11
C ARG A 267 -18.56 -0.13 -3.44
N HIS A 268 -17.40 -0.21 -4.10
CA HIS A 268 -16.82 -1.49 -4.47
C HIS A 268 -16.35 -2.29 -3.24
N MET A 269 -15.82 -1.62 -2.21
CA MET A 269 -15.51 -2.25 -0.92
C MET A 269 -16.77 -2.78 -0.21
N GLU A 270 -17.88 -2.04 -0.24
CA GLU A 270 -19.16 -2.51 0.29
C GLU A 270 -19.68 -3.74 -0.47
N GLU A 271 -19.59 -3.76 -1.81
CA GLU A 271 -19.94 -4.91 -2.66
C GLU A 271 -19.12 -6.16 -2.31
N MET A 272 -17.79 -6.05 -2.29
CA MET A 272 -16.90 -7.16 -1.94
C MET A 272 -17.10 -7.67 -0.51
N GLU A 273 -17.45 -6.79 0.44
CA GLU A 273 -17.79 -7.21 1.80
C GLU A 273 -19.09 -8.03 1.83
N GLN A 274 -20.13 -7.62 1.08
CA GLN A 274 -21.35 -8.43 0.94
C GLN A 274 -21.06 -9.79 0.28
N GLU A 275 -20.24 -9.83 -0.77
CA GLU A 275 -19.82 -11.10 -1.39
C GLU A 275 -19.02 -11.98 -0.43
N ARG A 276 -18.11 -11.40 0.38
CA ARG A 276 -17.36 -12.12 1.40
C ARG A 276 -18.28 -12.74 2.45
N ILE A 277 -19.21 -11.95 3.00
CA ILE A 277 -20.19 -12.42 3.98
C ILE A 277 -21.08 -13.52 3.38
N ALA A 278 -21.53 -13.35 2.14
CA ALA A 278 -22.33 -14.35 1.43
C ALA A 278 -21.55 -15.67 1.24
N ARG A 279 -20.28 -15.60 0.79
CA ARG A 279 -19.43 -16.78 0.60
C ARG A 279 -19.11 -17.47 1.92
N GLU A 280 -18.77 -16.73 2.97
CA GLU A 280 -18.57 -17.28 4.31
C GLU A 280 -19.81 -18.01 4.84
N ASN A 281 -21.01 -17.46 4.61
CA ASN A 281 -22.26 -18.08 5.02
C ASN A 281 -22.57 -19.34 4.20
N GLU A 282 -22.29 -19.33 2.89
CA GLU A 282 -22.42 -20.52 2.05
C GLU A 282 -21.39 -21.61 2.42
N GLU A 283 -20.16 -21.23 2.78
CA GLU A 283 -19.13 -22.14 3.29
C GLU A 283 -19.54 -22.74 4.65
N LYS A 284 -20.08 -21.93 5.57
CA LYS A 284 -20.65 -22.39 6.86
C LYS A 284 -21.83 -23.34 6.64
N GLU A 285 -22.75 -23.03 5.72
CA GLU A 285 -23.84 -23.92 5.34
C GLU A 285 -23.34 -25.24 4.71
N LYS A 286 -22.36 -25.19 3.81
CA LYS A 286 -21.74 -26.38 3.21
C LYS A 286 -21.06 -27.24 4.28
N ALA A 287 -20.36 -26.63 5.23
CA ALA A 287 -19.75 -27.34 6.37
C ALA A 287 -20.82 -27.98 7.28
N GLU A 288 -21.89 -27.26 7.62
CA GLU A 288 -23.01 -27.80 8.39
C GLU A 288 -23.73 -28.95 7.67
N ARG A 289 -24.03 -28.81 6.37
CA ARG A 289 -24.66 -29.86 5.56
C ARG A 289 -23.76 -31.08 5.48
N THR A 290 -22.45 -30.89 5.25
CA THR A 290 -21.46 -31.99 5.23
C THR A 290 -21.36 -32.68 6.59
N LYS A 291 -21.41 -31.93 7.69
CA LYS A 291 -21.42 -32.50 9.05
C LYS A 291 -22.72 -33.28 9.29
N LYS A 292 -23.89 -32.69 9.02
CA LYS A 292 -25.20 -33.35 9.14
C LYS A 292 -25.29 -34.63 8.30
N MET A 293 -24.68 -34.67 7.12
CA MET A 293 -24.59 -35.89 6.30
C MET A 293 -23.67 -36.96 6.93
N LYS A 294 -22.52 -36.58 7.51
CA LYS A 294 -21.67 -37.52 8.26
C LYS A 294 -22.34 -38.03 9.54
N ASP A 295 -23.07 -37.16 10.24
CA ASP A 295 -23.81 -37.49 11.46
C ASP A 295 -25.10 -38.32 11.16
N GLN A 296 -25.53 -38.43 9.89
CA GLN A 296 -26.66 -39.26 9.44
C GLN A 296 -26.26 -40.56 8.73
N PHE A 297 -25.08 -40.62 8.12
CA PHE A 297 -24.54 -41.85 7.53
C PHE A 297 -23.61 -42.55 8.52
N ASP A 298 -24.21 -43.35 9.40
CA ASP A 298 -23.50 -44.38 10.16
C ASP A 298 -22.69 -45.28 9.19
N ASP A 299 -21.47 -45.64 9.60
CA ASP A 299 -20.56 -46.46 8.77
C ASP A 299 -21.18 -47.85 8.52
N PRO A 300 -21.47 -48.26 7.27
CA PRO A 300 -22.14 -49.52 6.99
C PRO A 300 -21.24 -50.75 7.13
N SER A 301 -19.93 -50.58 7.35
CA SER A 301 -18.96 -51.69 7.45
C SER A 301 -19.30 -52.76 8.50
N PRO A 302 -19.81 -52.46 9.72
CA PRO A 302 -20.09 -53.48 10.74
C PRO A 302 -21.33 -54.34 10.42
N GLN A 303 -22.19 -53.90 9.50
CA GLN A 303 -23.32 -54.68 9.01
C GLN A 303 -22.87 -55.55 7.84
N TRP A 304 -22.16 -54.97 6.87
CA TRP A 304 -21.59 -55.67 5.72
C TRP A 304 -20.66 -56.84 6.11
N GLU A 305 -19.82 -56.69 7.13
CA GLU A 305 -18.97 -57.79 7.61
C GLU A 305 -19.78 -58.92 8.27
N LYS A 306 -20.86 -58.61 8.99
CA LYS A 306 -21.75 -59.64 9.55
C LYS A 306 -22.44 -60.41 8.44
N ASP A 307 -23.02 -59.71 7.47
CA ASP A 307 -23.75 -60.33 6.36
C ASP A 307 -22.81 -61.22 5.51
N LYS A 308 -21.56 -60.78 5.27
CA LYS A 308 -20.51 -61.61 4.67
C LYS A 308 -20.22 -62.89 5.46
N ASN A 309 -20.07 -62.78 6.79
CA ASN A 309 -19.73 -63.92 7.64
C ASN A 309 -20.90 -64.92 7.73
N VAL A 310 -22.16 -64.45 7.75
CA VAL A 310 -23.34 -65.32 7.68
C VAL A 310 -23.38 -66.11 6.38
N ILE A 311 -23.18 -65.45 5.22
CA ILE A 311 -23.15 -66.10 3.91
C ILE A 311 -22.02 -67.14 3.84
N ALA A 312 -20.84 -66.85 4.41
CA ALA A 312 -19.73 -67.80 4.48
C ALA A 312 -20.04 -69.02 5.36
N ASP A 313 -20.68 -68.83 6.52
CA ASP A 313 -21.09 -69.90 7.42
C ASP A 313 -22.23 -70.77 6.84
N GLU A 314 -23.16 -70.19 6.09
CA GLU A 314 -24.20 -70.95 5.39
C GLU A 314 -23.61 -71.78 4.24
N ALA A 315 -22.75 -71.20 3.39
CA ALA A 315 -22.04 -71.96 2.37
C ALA A 315 -21.17 -73.09 2.96
N LEU A 316 -20.57 -72.88 4.15
CA LEU A 316 -19.83 -73.91 4.89
C LEU A 316 -20.73 -75.00 5.51
N LYS A 317 -22.02 -74.70 5.80
CA LYS A 317 -23.00 -75.71 6.21
C LYS A 317 -23.49 -76.53 5.02
N GLU A 318 -23.98 -75.88 3.96
CA GLU A 318 -24.43 -76.55 2.74
C GLU A 318 -23.36 -77.49 2.21
N LYS A 319 -22.11 -77.01 2.12
CA LYS A 319 -20.99 -77.84 1.66
C LYS A 319 -20.74 -79.05 2.56
N LYS A 320 -20.85 -78.92 3.89
CA LYS A 320 -20.72 -80.05 4.83
C LYS A 320 -21.91 -81.01 4.79
N GLU A 321 -23.09 -80.57 4.37
CA GLU A 321 -24.24 -81.44 4.15
C GLU A 321 -24.13 -82.17 2.81
N MET A 322 -23.67 -81.51 1.75
CA MET A 322 -23.31 -82.15 0.47
C MET A 322 -22.17 -83.16 0.63
N GLU A 323 -21.09 -82.83 1.35
CA GLU A 323 -19.99 -83.76 1.63
C GLU A 323 -20.45 -84.99 2.43
N LYS A 324 -21.41 -84.84 3.36
CA LYS A 324 -22.06 -85.97 4.06
C LYS A 324 -22.99 -86.79 3.17
N ALA A 325 -23.68 -86.16 2.22
CA ALA A 325 -24.52 -86.85 1.25
C ALA A 325 -23.67 -87.65 0.25
N GLU A 326 -22.61 -87.06 -0.28
CA GLU A 326 -21.65 -87.75 -1.16
C GLU A 326 -20.91 -88.88 -0.44
N ALA A 327 -20.49 -88.70 0.81
CA ALA A 327 -19.86 -89.77 1.59
C ALA A 327 -20.79 -90.98 1.75
N LYS A 328 -22.10 -90.76 1.92
CA LYS A 328 -23.11 -91.82 1.93
C LYS A 328 -23.40 -92.45 0.56
N ALA A 329 -23.17 -91.74 -0.54
CA ALA A 329 -23.37 -92.26 -1.89
C ALA A 329 -22.15 -93.04 -2.41
N LYS A 330 -20.95 -92.77 -1.88
CA LYS A 330 -19.67 -93.34 -2.34
C LYS A 330 -19.25 -94.65 -1.64
N GLU A 331 -20.06 -95.18 -0.73
CA GLU A 331 -19.88 -96.55 -0.20
C GLU A 331 -20.63 -97.62 -1.04
N ASP A 332 -21.56 -97.23 -1.93
CA ASP A 332 -22.45 -98.17 -2.65
C ASP A 332 -22.05 -98.48 -4.10
N ASP A 333 -21.17 -97.69 -4.75
CA ASP A 333 -21.07 -97.63 -6.24
C ASP A 333 -19.64 -97.74 -6.81
N ASP A 334 -18.76 -98.55 -6.20
CA ASP A 334 -17.40 -98.85 -6.72
C ASP A 334 -17.43 -99.89 -7.86
N ALA A 335 -18.03 -99.52 -8.99
CA ALA A 335 -18.23 -100.41 -10.15
C ALA A 335 -18.04 -99.73 -11.53
N GLU A 336 -17.09 -100.27 -12.30
CA GLU A 336 -16.93 -100.17 -13.77
C GLU A 336 -16.38 -98.90 -14.48
N LYS A 337 -15.27 -99.14 -15.21
CA LYS A 337 -14.92 -98.68 -16.60
C LYS A 337 -14.06 -97.40 -16.85
N ALA A 338 -13.42 -97.43 -18.03
CA ALA A 338 -12.39 -96.53 -18.59
C ALA A 338 -12.18 -96.86 -20.12
N PRO A 339 -11.30 -96.20 -20.91
CA PRO A 339 -11.11 -94.74 -21.15
C PRO A 339 -10.76 -94.31 -22.64
N GLY A 340 -10.56 -92.99 -22.89
CA GLY A 340 -9.83 -92.38 -24.06
C GLY A 340 -10.65 -91.45 -25.00
N SER A 341 -10.16 -90.73 -26.02
CA SER A 341 -8.84 -90.11 -26.44
C SER A 341 -9.04 -89.42 -27.84
N LYS A 342 -8.28 -88.49 -28.48
CA LYS A 342 -7.10 -87.58 -28.27
C LYS A 342 -7.08 -86.48 -29.39
N ALA A 343 -6.09 -85.56 -29.38
CA ALA A 343 -5.48 -84.76 -30.51
C ALA A 343 -6.03 -83.34 -30.88
N GLU A 344 -5.34 -82.46 -31.65
CA GLU A 344 -3.95 -81.86 -31.56
C GLU A 344 -3.74 -80.66 -32.55
N GLU A 345 -2.57 -79.98 -32.50
CA GLU A 345 -1.92 -79.09 -33.53
C GLU A 345 -2.42 -77.64 -33.83
N ASN A 346 -1.69 -76.73 -34.53
CA ASN A 346 -0.27 -76.24 -34.44
C ASN A 346 -0.08 -74.89 -35.24
N LYS A 347 1.15 -74.34 -35.41
CA LYS A 347 1.43 -72.95 -35.90
C LYS A 347 2.70 -72.81 -36.81
N PRO A 348 2.79 -71.81 -37.72
CA PRO A 348 4.06 -71.06 -37.94
C PRO A 348 3.92 -69.55 -38.29
N LYS A 349 4.98 -68.89 -38.81
CA LYS A 349 5.14 -67.43 -39.11
C LYS A 349 5.74 -67.13 -40.51
N ASP A 350 5.63 -65.86 -40.96
CA ASP A 350 6.73 -64.88 -41.20
C ASP A 350 6.75 -64.09 -42.56
N LYS A 351 6.94 -62.76 -42.45
CA LYS A 351 7.75 -61.83 -43.29
C LYS A 351 7.30 -61.17 -44.63
N VAL A 352 7.72 -59.88 -44.74
CA VAL A 352 7.85 -58.97 -45.93
C VAL A 352 6.49 -58.52 -46.52
N GLN A 353 6.28 -57.26 -46.94
CA GLN A 353 7.19 -56.16 -47.28
C GLN A 353 6.92 -54.87 -46.49
#